data_AF-A0A150PLE9-F1
#
_entry.id   AF-A0A150PLE9-F1
#
_cell.length_a   1.000
_cell.length_b   1.000
_cell.length_c   1.000
_cell.angle_alpha   90.00
_cell.angle_beta   90.00
_cell.angle_gamma   90.00
#
_symmetry.space_group_name_H-M   'P 1'
#
loop_
_entity.id
_entity.type
_entity.pdbx_description
1 polymer ?
#
loop_
_entity_poly.entity_id
_entity_poly.type
_entity_poly.pdbx_seq_one_letter_code
_entity_poly.pdbx_strand_id
1 'polypeptide(L)' 'MTSFDFIIGAALAAVLAFQIYVTVRVFRSRVYEPKQKVYQAQLVWLLPIIGAGLVFSILQEEDKSHRDASSHL' A
#
# COMPACT_ATOMS: atom_id res chain seq x y z
N MET A 1 5.09 18.91 -14.77
CA MET A 1 5.37 18.44 -13.40
C MET A 1 5.40 19.65 -12.49
N THR A 2 4.47 19.70 -11.57
CA THR A 2 4.34 20.74 -10.54
C THR A 2 5.23 20.40 -9.34
N SER A 3 5.49 21.37 -8.46
CA SER A 3 6.18 21.11 -7.18
C SER A 3 5.46 20.05 -6.32
N PHE A 4 4.13 19.97 -6.44
CA PHE A 4 3.32 18.95 -5.78
C PHE A 4 3.68 17.53 -6.25
N ASP A 5 3.82 17.34 -7.57
CA ASP A 5 4.22 16.04 -8.15
C ASP A 5 5.59 15.58 -7.63
N PHE A 6 6.53 16.53 -7.51
CA PHE A 6 7.86 16.24 -6.95
C PHE A 6 7.82 15.87 -5.47
N ILE A 7 7.01 16.57 -4.67
CA ILE A 7 6.85 16.27 -3.24
C ILE A 7 6.22 14.90 -3.05
N ILE A 8 5.16 14.58 -3.79
CA ILE A 8 4.53 13.26 -3.74
C ILE A 8 5.51 12.17 -4.19
N GLY A 9 6.22 12.39 -5.29
CA GLY A 9 7.24 11.45 -5.77
C GLY A 9 8.32 11.18 -4.73
N ALA A 10 8.84 12.23 -4.08
CA ALA A 10 9.84 12.11 -3.01
C ALA A 10 9.29 11.39 -1.77
N ALA A 11 8.04 11.68 -1.37
CA ALA A 11 7.40 11.00 -0.25
C ALA A 11 7.21 9.50 -0.52
N LEU A 12 6.73 9.13 -1.72
CA LEU A 12 6.58 7.73 -2.13
C LEU A 12 7.93 7.01 -2.16
N ALA A 13 8.97 7.65 -2.70
CA ALA A 13 10.32 7.10 -2.71
C ALA A 13 10.87 6.89 -1.29
N ALA A 14 10.64 7.85 -0.37
CA ALA A 14 11.06 7.74 1.02
C ALA A 14 10.36 6.59 1.76
N VAL A 15 9.04 6.42 1.56
CA VAL A 15 8.27 5.30 2.11
C VAL A 15 8.80 3.96 1.58
N LEU A 16 9.02 3.86 0.26
CA LEU A 16 9.55 2.65 -0.35
C LEU A 16 10.95 2.30 0.18
N ALA A 17 11.84 3.29 0.28
CA ALA A 17 13.17 3.12 0.83
C ALA A 17 13.14 2.65 2.28
N PHE A 18 12.24 3.20 3.10
CA PHE A 18 12.06 2.79 4.48
C PHE A 18 11.54 1.35 4.60
N GLN A 19 10.56 0.96 3.78
CA GLN A 19 10.07 -0.43 3.76
C GLN A 19 11.18 -1.43 3.39
N ILE A 20 12.00 -1.11 2.39
CA ILE A 20 13.18 -1.92 2.01
C ILE A 20 14.17 -1.99 3.17
N TYR A 21 14.53 -0.86 3.79
CA TYR A 21 15.45 -0.82 4.92
C TYR A 21 15.00 -1.71 6.08
N VAL A 22 13.74 -1.61 6.51
CA VAL A 22 13.19 -2.43 7.59
C VAL A 22 13.17 -3.91 7.19
N THR A 23 12.78 -4.23 5.95
CA THR A 23 12.78 -5.61 5.44
C THR A 23 14.20 -6.19 5.50
N VAL A 24 15.20 -5.48 4.96
CA VAL A 24 16.61 -5.91 5.02
C VAL A 24 17.07 -6.10 6.46
N ARG A 25 16.70 -5.19 7.37
CA ARG A 25 17.05 -5.30 8.79
C ARG A 25 16.41 -6.52 9.46
N VAL A 26 15.17 -6.87 9.13
CA VAL A 26 14.51 -8.10 9.59
C VAL A 26 15.26 -9.33 9.11
N PHE A 27 15.64 -9.37 7.83
CA PHE A 27 16.36 -10.52 7.26
C PHE A 27 17.77 -10.68 7.82
N ARG A 28 18.47 -9.57 8.10
CA ARG A 28 19.81 -9.57 8.72
C ARG A 28 19.79 -9.85 10.22
N SER A 29 18.68 -9.60 10.90
CA SER A 29 18.54 -9.85 12.33
C SER A 29 18.54 -11.34 12.65
N ARG A 30 19.20 -11.72 13.76
CA ARG A 30 19.12 -13.08 14.36
C ARG A 30 17.94 -13.23 15.33
N VAL A 31 17.21 -12.15 15.59
CA VAL A 31 16.05 -12.14 16.49
C VAL A 31 14.88 -12.93 15.90
N TYR A 32 14.77 -13.00 14.58
CA TYR A 32 13.68 -13.67 13.90
C TYR A 32 14.11 -15.01 13.33
N GLU A 33 13.26 -16.02 13.51
CA GLU A 33 13.42 -17.28 12.78
C GLU A 33 13.20 -17.08 11.27
N PRO A 34 13.78 -17.95 10.41
CA PRO A 34 13.61 -17.85 8.95
C PRO A 34 12.15 -17.75 8.49
N LYS A 35 11.23 -18.48 9.14
CA LYS A 35 9.79 -18.40 8.84
C LYS A 35 9.19 -17.05 9.25
N GLN A 36 9.56 -16.52 10.43
CA GLN A 36 9.06 -15.23 10.91
C GLN A 36 9.52 -14.05 10.03
N LYS A 37 10.69 -14.15 9.40
CA LYS A 37 11.19 -13.16 8.43
C LYS A 37 10.29 -13.04 7.20
N VAL A 38 9.76 -14.17 6.71
CA VAL A 38 8.84 -14.20 5.56
C VAL A 38 7.50 -13.56 5.92
N TYR A 39 6.91 -13.92 7.07
CA TYR A 39 5.66 -13.31 7.52
C TYR A 39 5.79 -11.79 7.72
N GLN A 40 6.93 -11.32 8.24
CA GLN A 40 7.16 -9.88 8.37
C GLN A 40 7.36 -9.17 7.03
N ALA A 41 8.00 -9.81 6.06
CA ALA A 41 8.05 -9.27 4.70
C ALA A 41 6.63 -9.15 4.12
N GLN A 42 5.81 -10.18 4.28
CA GLN A 42 4.43 -10.17 3.81
C GLN A 42 3.61 -9.04 4.44
N LEU A 43 3.75 -8.81 5.75
CA LEU A 43 3.04 -7.73 6.44
C LEU A 43 3.49 -6.34 5.96
N VAL A 44 4.78 -6.13 5.74
CA VAL A 44 5.29 -4.83 5.24
C VAL A 44 4.77 -4.53 3.83
N TRP A 45 4.71 -5.53 2.96
CA TRP A 45 4.46 -5.31 1.52
C TRP A 45 3.02 -5.60 1.07
N LEU A 46 2.33 -6.58 1.64
CA LEU A 46 0.99 -7.00 1.19
C LEU A 46 -0.14 -6.26 1.91
N LEU A 47 0.03 -5.94 3.20
CA LEU A 47 -1.00 -5.24 3.99
C LEU A 47 -1.42 -3.90 3.33
N PRO A 48 -0.49 -3.05 2.82
CA PRO A 48 -0.87 -1.81 2.14
C PRO A 48 -1.69 -2.07 0.85
N ILE A 49 -1.34 -3.11 0.10
CA ILE A 49 -2.03 -3.48 -1.15
C ILE A 49 -3.45 -3.96 -0.84
N ILE A 50 -3.61 -4.81 0.17
CA ILE A 50 -4.92 -5.31 0.59
C ILE A 50 -5.80 -4.16 1.09
N GLY A 51 -5.26 -3.28 1.93
CA GLY A 51 -5.99 -2.10 2.42
C GLY A 51 -6.45 -1.18 1.29
N ALA A 52 -5.57 -0.90 0.33
CA ALA A 52 -5.93 -0.10 -0.84
C ALA A 52 -6.99 -0.78 -1.72
N GLY A 53 -6.86 -2.10 -1.94
CA GLY A 53 -7.83 -2.87 -2.73
C GLY A 53 -9.23 -2.89 -2.12
N LEU A 54 -9.34 -3.00 -0.79
CA LEU A 54 -10.62 -2.95 -0.08
C LEU A 54 -11.28 -1.58 -0.23
N VAL A 55 -10.54 -0.50 0.03
CA VAL A 55 -11.07 0.86 -0.13
C VAL A 55 -11.47 1.12 -1.58
N PHE A 56 -10.63 0.70 -2.54
CA PHE A 56 -10.92 0.82 -3.96
C PHE A 56 -12.21 0.08 -4.37
N SER A 57 -12.42 -1.14 -3.86
CA SER A 57 -13.63 -1.92 -4.13
C SER A 57 -14.90 -1.23 -3.65
N ILE A 58 -14.86 -0.64 -2.45
CA ILE A 58 -16.01 0.07 -1.87
C ILE A 58 -16.32 1.32 -2.70
N LEU A 59 -15.30 2.13 -3.00
CA LEU A 59 -15.47 3.34 -3.82
C LEU A 59 -16.03 3.01 -5.21
N GLN A 60 -15.59 1.90 -5.82
CA GLN A 60 -16.10 1.46 -7.11
C GLN A 60 -17.58 1.05 -7.06
N GLU A 61 -18.02 0.44 -5.95
CA GLU A 61 -19.42 0.08 -5.75
C GLU A 61 -20.32 1.31 -5.56
N GLU A 62 -19.84 2.30 -4.79
CA GLU A 62 -20.52 3.60 -4.63
C GLU A 62 -20.66 4.32 -5.98
N ASP A 63 -19.56 4.48 -6.74
CA ASP A 63 -19.57 5.13 -8.06
C ASP A 63 -20.57 4.47 -9.02
N LYS A 64 -20.65 3.13 -8.99
CA LYS A 64 -21.59 2.37 -9.82
C LYS A 64 -23.04 2.65 -9.40
N SER A 65 -23.33 2.59 -8.10
CA SER A 65 -24.67 2.88 -7.57
C SER A 65 -25.15 4.30 -7.91
N HIS A 66 -24.26 5.30 -7.81
CA HIS A 66 -24.56 6.68 -8.16
C HIS A 66 -24.87 6.87 -9.66
N ARG A 67 -24.15 6.17 -10.55
CA ARG A 67 -24.41 6.20 -12.00
C ARG A 67 -25.76 5.57 -12.35
N ASP A 68 -26.08 4.43 -11.76
CA ASP A 68 -27.35 3.75 -12.00
C ASP A 68 -28.53 4.63 -11.54
N ALA A 69 -28.46 5.22 -10.36
CA ALA A 69 -29.48 6.14 -9.83
C ALA A 69 -29.69 7.39 -10.71
N SER A 70 -28.62 7.96 -11.27
CA SER A 70 -28.69 9.14 -12.14
C SER A 70 -29.23 8.83 -13.54
N SER A 71 -29.14 7.56 -13.99
CA SER A 71 -29.66 7.12 -15.30
C SER A 71 -31.18 6.90 -15.32
N HIS A 72 -31.81 6.83 -14.14
CA HIS A 72 -33.24 6.64 -13.96
C HIS A 72 -34.03 7.95 -13.74
N LEU A 73 -33.35 9.11 -13.76
CA LEU A 73 -33.95 10.46 -13.74
C LEU A 73 -33.95 11.07 -15.14
#